data_AF-A0A7S2UA53-F1
#
_entry.id   AF-A0A7S2UA53-F1
#
_cell.length_a   1.000
_cell.length_b   1.000
_cell.length_c   1.000
_cell.angle_alpha   90.00
_cell.angle_beta   90.00
_cell.angle_gamma   90.00
#
_symmetry.space_group_name_H-M   'P 1'
#
loop_
_entity.id
_entity.type
_entity.pdbx_description
1 polymer ?
#
loop_
_entity_poly.entity_id
_entity_poly.type
_entity_poly.pdbx_seq_one_letter_code
_entity_poly.pdbx_strand_id
1 'polypeptide(L)'
;MKLSVAILALSVSAASAFAPQQISTQSVTELKATSNRAAFLSQLTAAAVGVAFLQPSPALAAKYGGFGAGSPEVLDPKEAIVDTDILATASVQGALKGVKGYLSTVLELKSTLAKDSQADIGPSVRRQLDFSKIRADLNNVNEAFDEDTQRGTDRIIRIILQDITELEAANTQKPGIPRSERRLGIMNAKLTKLQTAFEDYLKFV
;
A
#
# COMPACT_ATOMS: atom_id res chain seq x y z
N MET A 1 -69.64 34.22 -12.24
CA MET A 1 -69.65 34.93 -13.54
C MET A 1 -68.89 34.09 -14.55
N LYS A 2 -69.25 34.12 -15.83
CA LYS A 2 -68.52 33.41 -16.91
C LYS A 2 -67.21 34.13 -17.21
N LEU A 3 -66.15 33.40 -17.56
CA LEU A 3 -65.07 33.90 -18.42
C LEU A 3 -64.32 32.72 -19.06
N SER A 4 -64.18 32.77 -20.38
CA SER A 4 -63.57 31.74 -21.21
C SER A 4 -62.08 32.02 -21.41
N VAL A 5 -61.25 30.98 -21.43
CA VAL A 5 -59.88 30.99 -21.99
C VAL A 5 -59.69 29.64 -22.69
N ALA A 6 -59.96 29.59 -23.99
CA ALA A 6 -58.97 29.64 -25.07
C ALA A 6 -58.21 28.32 -25.28
N ILE A 7 -58.60 27.59 -26.33
CA ILE A 7 -57.91 26.39 -26.81
C ILE A 7 -56.69 26.83 -27.62
N LEU A 8 -55.50 26.35 -27.26
CA LEU A 8 -54.34 26.38 -28.13
C LEU A 8 -53.72 24.99 -28.18
N ALA A 9 -53.86 24.32 -29.32
CA ALA A 9 -53.16 23.06 -29.58
C ALA A 9 -51.77 23.37 -30.17
N LEU A 10 -50.74 22.65 -29.74
CA LEU A 10 -49.55 22.44 -30.58
C LEU A 10 -48.78 21.17 -30.22
N SER A 11 -48.41 20.42 -31.26
CA SER A 11 -47.34 19.41 -31.34
C SER A 11 -47.25 18.32 -30.25
N VAL A 12 -47.78 17.14 -30.58
CA VAL A 12 -47.28 15.86 -30.03
C VAL A 12 -45.93 15.56 -30.66
N SER A 13 -44.85 15.73 -29.91
CA SER A 13 -43.55 15.12 -30.23
C SER A 13 -43.50 13.75 -29.58
N ALA A 14 -43.80 12.69 -30.34
CA ALA A 14 -43.74 11.32 -29.83
C ALA A 14 -42.28 10.98 -29.43
N ALA A 15 -42.09 10.67 -28.16
CA ALA A 15 -40.81 10.16 -27.68
C ALA A 15 -40.56 8.78 -28.31
N SER A 16 -39.53 8.66 -29.14
CA SER A 16 -39.01 7.38 -29.63
C SER A 16 -38.27 6.65 -28.50
N ALA A 17 -39.02 6.22 -27.49
CA ALA A 17 -38.51 5.49 -26.35
C ALA A 17 -38.25 4.02 -26.73
N PHE A 18 -36.98 3.64 -26.73
CA PHE A 18 -36.48 2.27 -26.48
C PHE A 18 -37.31 1.10 -27.04
N ALA A 19 -37.24 0.89 -28.36
CA ALA A 19 -37.42 -0.45 -28.92
C ALA A 19 -36.06 -1.19 -28.88
N PRO A 20 -35.90 -2.26 -28.09
CA PRO A 20 -34.66 -3.03 -28.09
C PRO A 20 -34.53 -3.81 -29.40
N GLN A 21 -33.47 -3.53 -30.17
CA GLN A 21 -33.11 -4.36 -31.32
C GLN A 21 -32.71 -5.76 -30.83
N GLN A 22 -33.26 -6.81 -31.44
CA GLN A 22 -32.79 -8.18 -31.24
C GLN A 22 -31.38 -8.32 -31.84
N ILE A 23 -30.36 -8.12 -31.01
CA ILE A 23 -28.99 -8.49 -31.34
C ILE A 23 -28.92 -10.02 -31.37
N SER A 24 -28.52 -10.59 -32.50
CA SER A 24 -28.36 -12.04 -32.63
C SER A 24 -27.23 -12.52 -31.72
N THR A 25 -27.53 -13.52 -30.89
CA THR A 25 -26.53 -14.18 -30.05
C THR A 25 -25.57 -15.00 -30.90
N GLN A 26 -24.40 -14.44 -31.20
CA GLN A 26 -23.23 -15.23 -31.59
C GLN A 26 -22.25 -15.30 -30.42
N SER A 27 -22.32 -16.42 -29.70
CA SER A 27 -21.34 -16.77 -28.67
C SER A 27 -20.01 -17.14 -29.32
N VAL A 28 -19.12 -16.17 -29.53
CA VAL A 28 -17.79 -16.39 -30.14
C VAL A 28 -16.66 -15.96 -29.20
N THR A 29 -16.61 -16.59 -28.03
CA THR A 29 -15.37 -16.67 -27.24
C THR A 29 -15.26 -18.05 -26.58
N GLU A 30 -15.14 -19.11 -27.37
CA GLU A 30 -14.56 -20.35 -26.85
C GLU A 30 -13.10 -20.08 -26.48
N LEU A 31 -12.81 -19.87 -25.19
CA LEU A 31 -11.45 -19.84 -24.69
C LEU A 31 -10.88 -21.28 -24.67
N LYS A 32 -10.54 -21.82 -25.84
CA LYS A 32 -9.83 -23.09 -25.97
C LYS A 32 -8.41 -22.95 -25.42
N ALA A 33 -8.29 -23.16 -24.11
CA ALA A 33 -7.02 -23.21 -23.39
C ALA A 33 -6.24 -24.51 -23.69
N THR A 34 -5.94 -24.78 -24.96
CA THR A 34 -4.88 -25.72 -25.36
C THR A 34 -3.52 -25.00 -25.36
N SER A 35 -3.22 -24.34 -24.24
CA SER A 35 -1.98 -23.56 -24.04
C SER A 35 -0.82 -24.49 -23.76
N ASN A 36 -0.23 -25.07 -24.81
CA ASN A 36 0.96 -25.88 -24.68
C ASN A 36 2.14 -24.98 -24.27
N ARG A 37 2.80 -25.26 -23.12
CA ARG A 37 3.73 -24.35 -22.45
C ARG A 37 4.90 -23.88 -23.33
N ALA A 38 5.30 -24.71 -24.30
CA ALA A 38 6.32 -24.39 -25.29
C ALA A 38 5.91 -23.24 -26.24
N ALA A 39 4.64 -23.17 -26.66
CA ALA A 39 4.14 -22.15 -27.60
C ALA A 39 4.17 -20.74 -26.97
N PHE A 40 3.87 -20.64 -25.67
CA PHE A 40 3.98 -19.39 -24.91
C PHE A 40 5.42 -18.87 -24.84
N LEU A 41 6.39 -19.78 -24.65
CA LEU A 41 7.82 -19.41 -24.61
C LEU A 41 8.33 -18.96 -25.99
N SER A 42 7.90 -19.60 -27.08
CA SER A 42 8.24 -19.13 -28.44
C SER A 42 7.59 -17.78 -28.80
N GLN A 43 6.40 -17.48 -28.28
CA GLN A 43 5.75 -16.19 -28.47
C GLN A 43 6.56 -15.05 -27.82
N LEU A 44 7.13 -15.29 -26.64
CA LEU A 44 7.98 -14.32 -25.94
C LEU A 44 9.27 -14.01 -26.70
N THR A 45 9.87 -15.00 -27.39
CA THR A 45 11.08 -14.77 -28.20
C THR A 45 10.82 -13.98 -29.49
N ALA A 46 9.60 -13.95 -30.01
CA ALA A 46 9.26 -13.27 -31.26
C ALA A 46 8.91 -11.77 -31.09
N ALA A 47 8.60 -11.32 -29.87
CA ALA A 47 8.21 -9.94 -29.57
C ALA A 47 9.37 -9.04 -29.08
N ALA A 48 10.62 -9.54 -29.09
CA ALA A 48 11.78 -8.88 -28.50
C ALA A 48 12.56 -7.93 -29.46
N VAL A 49 12.06 -7.68 -30.67
CA VAL A 49 12.71 -6.83 -31.68
C VAL A 49 11.77 -5.69 -32.07
N GLY A 50 11.73 -4.61 -31.28
CA GLY A 50 10.84 -3.48 -31.58
C GLY A 50 10.73 -2.33 -30.58
N VAL A 51 11.32 -2.41 -29.37
CA VAL A 51 11.27 -1.31 -28.39
C VAL A 51 12.66 -1.03 -27.80
N ALA A 52 13.57 -0.55 -28.63
CA ALA A 52 14.70 0.26 -28.17
C ALA A 52 14.27 1.74 -28.16
N PHE A 53 14.86 2.57 -27.28
CA PHE A 53 14.59 4.00 -27.09
C PHE A 53 13.37 4.43 -26.25
N LEU A 54 13.00 3.63 -25.25
CA LEU A 54 12.55 4.20 -23.96
C LEU A 54 13.59 3.83 -22.90
N GLN A 55 14.55 4.73 -22.67
CA GLN A 55 15.50 4.55 -21.56
C GLN A 55 14.77 4.87 -20.25
N PRO A 56 14.65 3.92 -19.31
CA PRO A 56 14.20 4.26 -17.97
C PRO A 56 15.29 5.13 -17.32
N SER A 57 14.94 6.37 -16.96
CA SER A 57 15.68 7.08 -15.92
C SER A 57 15.73 6.16 -14.68
N PRO A 58 16.89 6.02 -14.02
CA PRO A 58 16.98 5.17 -12.84
C PRO A 58 16.13 5.77 -11.69
N ALA A 59 15.62 4.91 -10.80
CA ALA A 59 14.72 5.23 -9.68
C ALA A 59 15.21 4.56 -8.37
N LEU A 60 15.64 5.29 -7.32
CA LEU A 60 16.34 4.75 -6.10
C LEU A 60 15.58 3.58 -5.47
N ALA A 61 16.30 2.92 -4.60
CA ALA A 61 15.89 2.98 -3.21
C ALA A 61 17.10 3.26 -2.32
N ALA A 62 16.78 3.66 -1.10
CA ALA A 62 17.59 3.71 0.09
C ALA A 62 19.04 3.17 -0.04
N LYS A 63 19.98 4.11 0.07
CA LYS A 63 21.42 3.91 0.33
C LYS A 63 21.71 3.27 1.70
N TYR A 64 20.67 2.98 2.50
CA TYR A 64 20.73 2.33 3.81
C TYR A 64 19.73 1.17 3.90
N GLY A 65 20.21 0.03 4.41
CA GLY A 65 19.40 -1.18 4.59
C GLY A 65 19.36 -2.09 3.36
N GLY A 66 19.16 -3.40 3.59
CA GLY A 66 19.00 -4.40 2.52
C GLY A 66 17.72 -4.23 1.69
N PHE A 67 16.84 -3.31 2.10
CA PHE A 67 15.71 -2.82 1.32
C PHE A 67 16.03 -1.46 0.73
N GLY A 68 16.88 -1.45 -0.30
CA GLY A 68 16.86 -0.35 -1.24
C GLY A 68 18.08 -0.12 -2.11
N ALA A 69 19.26 -0.62 -1.74
CA ALA A 69 20.52 -0.27 -2.38
C ALA A 69 20.49 -0.13 -3.94
N GLY A 70 20.31 1.10 -4.46
CA GLY A 70 20.78 1.56 -5.78
C GLY A 70 19.80 2.19 -6.81
N SER A 71 19.82 3.54 -6.94
CA SER A 71 19.53 4.41 -8.14
C SER A 71 19.44 5.95 -7.80
N PRO A 72 18.54 6.81 -8.38
CA PRO A 72 17.98 8.10 -7.80
C PRO A 72 16.42 8.17 -7.61
N GLU A 73 15.88 8.39 -6.39
CA GLU A 73 14.45 8.56 -5.90
C GLU A 73 14.54 8.78 -4.35
N VAL A 74 14.23 7.76 -3.50
CA VAL A 74 14.32 7.71 -2.03
C VAL A 74 15.65 8.28 -1.55
N LEU A 75 15.60 9.54 -1.10
CA LEU A 75 16.73 10.31 -0.61
C LEU A 75 17.56 9.58 0.45
N ASP A 76 18.84 9.93 0.56
CA ASP A 76 19.61 9.65 1.77
C ASP A 76 19.02 10.50 2.91
N PRO A 77 18.73 9.94 4.10
CA PRO A 77 18.24 10.74 5.23
C PRO A 77 19.13 11.93 5.61
N LYS A 78 20.41 11.91 5.23
CA LYS A 78 21.36 13.03 5.43
C LYS A 78 21.20 14.19 4.45
N GLU A 79 20.55 13.92 3.32
CA GLU A 79 20.26 14.90 2.26
C GLU A 79 18.83 15.46 2.41
N ALA A 80 18.07 14.95 3.38
CA ALA A 80 16.69 15.33 3.65
C ALA A 80 16.57 16.80 4.11
N ILE A 81 15.59 17.51 3.53
CA ILE A 81 15.26 18.88 3.93
C ILE A 81 14.03 18.84 4.82
N VAL A 82 14.17 19.38 6.03
CA VAL A 82 13.15 19.37 7.07
C VAL A 82 12.84 20.81 7.48
N ASP A 83 11.57 21.20 7.40
CA ASP A 83 11.06 22.43 7.97
C ASP A 83 11.02 22.28 9.49
N THR A 84 11.96 22.94 10.17
CA THR A 84 12.10 22.86 11.63
C THR A 84 10.94 23.50 12.39
N ASP A 85 10.25 24.48 11.77
CA ASP A 85 9.16 25.19 12.42
C ASP A 85 7.87 24.34 12.38
N ILE A 86 7.60 23.69 11.24
CA ILE A 86 6.55 22.66 11.12
C ILE A 86 6.87 21.46 12.02
N LEU A 87 8.11 20.97 12.01
CA LEU A 87 8.55 19.85 12.85
C LEU A 87 8.36 20.15 14.34
N ALA A 88 8.62 21.39 14.78
CA ALA A 88 8.46 21.81 16.17
C ALA A 88 7.00 21.94 16.62
N THR A 89 6.01 21.90 15.71
CA THR A 89 4.59 22.00 16.08
C THR A 89 4.15 20.85 16.99
N ALA A 90 3.21 21.15 17.91
CA ALA A 90 2.67 20.16 18.83
C ALA A 90 1.97 18.98 18.12
N SER A 91 1.41 19.21 16.91
CA SER A 91 0.81 18.16 16.07
C SER A 91 1.87 17.16 15.59
N VAL A 92 2.93 17.66 14.95
CA VAL A 92 4.01 16.84 14.40
C VAL A 92 4.81 16.14 15.50
N GLN A 93 5.11 16.83 16.61
CA GLN A 93 5.76 16.20 17.77
C GLN A 93 4.89 15.13 18.43
N GLY A 94 3.56 15.32 18.47
CA GLY A 94 2.61 14.31 18.94
C GLY A 94 2.62 13.06 18.05
N ALA A 95 2.58 13.26 16.75
CA ALA A 95 2.65 12.21 15.73
C ALA A 95 3.99 11.45 15.77
N LEU A 96 5.12 12.16 15.84
CA LEU A 96 6.47 11.60 15.97
C LEU A 96 6.63 10.74 17.23
N LYS A 97 6.03 11.18 18.35
CA LYS A 97 5.96 10.38 19.58
C LYS A 97 5.11 9.10 19.36
N GLY A 98 4.04 9.19 18.57
CA GLY A 98 3.28 8.04 18.07
C GLY A 98 4.18 7.05 17.31
N VAL A 99 4.90 7.51 16.29
CA VAL A 99 5.83 6.70 15.48
C VAL A 99 6.88 5.99 16.34
N LYS A 100 7.51 6.69 17.30
CA LYS A 100 8.46 6.10 18.26
C LYS A 100 7.79 5.07 19.19
N GLY A 101 6.52 5.28 19.54
CA GLY A 101 5.69 4.32 20.27
C GLY A 101 5.37 3.05 19.48
N TYR A 102 5.09 3.15 18.18
CA TYR A 102 4.84 1.99 17.32
C TYR A 102 6.11 1.14 17.14
N LEU A 103 7.29 1.75 16.96
CA LEU A 103 8.57 1.04 16.98
C LEU A 103 8.78 0.29 18.32
N SER A 104 8.48 0.96 19.44
CA SER A 104 8.60 0.35 20.78
C SER A 104 7.66 -0.86 20.94
N THR A 105 6.43 -0.77 20.41
CA THR A 105 5.47 -1.89 20.35
C THR A 105 6.04 -3.05 19.54
N VAL A 106 6.61 -2.81 18.36
CA VAL A 106 7.21 -3.88 17.52
C VAL A 106 8.35 -4.61 18.26
N LEU A 107 9.18 -3.87 19.00
CA LEU A 107 10.23 -4.45 19.85
C LEU A 107 9.64 -5.29 21.01
N GLU A 108 8.55 -4.83 21.64
CA GLU A 108 7.85 -5.58 22.68
C GLU A 108 7.23 -6.88 22.13
N LEU A 109 6.65 -6.86 20.93
CA LEU A 109 6.14 -8.05 20.25
C LEU A 109 7.25 -9.07 19.96
N LYS A 110 8.43 -8.61 19.51
CA LYS A 110 9.61 -9.47 19.33
C LYS A 110 10.09 -10.08 20.65
N SER A 111 10.16 -9.27 21.72
CA SER A 111 10.49 -9.73 23.08
C SER A 111 9.50 -10.77 23.61
N THR A 112 8.20 -10.55 23.35
CA THR A 112 7.12 -11.48 23.73
C THR A 112 7.30 -12.84 23.04
N LEU A 113 7.53 -12.84 21.72
CA LEU A 113 7.72 -14.07 20.94
C LEU A 113 9.05 -14.79 21.21
N ALA A 114 10.07 -14.06 21.67
CA ALA A 114 11.32 -14.64 22.12
C ALA A 114 11.18 -15.34 23.49
N LYS A 115 10.28 -14.86 24.36
CA LYS A 115 9.97 -15.48 25.66
C LYS A 115 8.98 -16.65 25.51
N ASP A 116 7.96 -16.47 24.68
CA ASP A 116 6.94 -17.48 24.38
C ASP A 116 6.68 -17.56 22.87
N SER A 117 7.20 -18.63 22.26
CA SER A 117 6.99 -18.94 20.84
C SER A 117 5.53 -19.14 20.42
N GLN A 118 4.62 -19.38 21.39
CA GLN A 118 3.20 -19.64 21.17
C GLN A 118 2.30 -18.45 21.48
N ALA A 119 2.85 -17.34 22.00
CA ALA A 119 2.08 -16.15 22.36
C ALA A 119 1.23 -15.64 21.18
N ASP A 120 -0.04 -15.31 21.44
CA ASP A 120 -0.89 -14.62 20.47
C ASP A 120 -0.67 -13.12 20.56
N ILE A 121 0.09 -12.58 19.60
CA ILE A 121 0.34 -11.15 19.48
C ILE A 121 -0.78 -10.42 18.71
N GLY A 122 -1.75 -11.14 18.14
CA GLY A 122 -2.78 -10.60 17.25
C GLY A 122 -3.67 -9.52 17.89
N PRO A 123 -4.14 -9.68 19.14
CA PRO A 123 -4.86 -8.63 19.85
C PRO A 123 -4.02 -7.36 20.06
N SER A 124 -2.72 -7.52 20.31
CA SER A 124 -1.79 -6.39 20.49
C SER A 124 -1.51 -5.68 19.17
N VAL A 125 -1.25 -6.41 18.07
CA VAL A 125 -1.08 -5.83 16.73
C VAL A 125 -2.30 -4.98 16.36
N ARG A 126 -3.51 -5.57 16.37
CA ARG A 126 -4.75 -4.86 15.97
C ARG A 126 -5.08 -3.63 16.81
N ARG A 127 -4.68 -3.59 18.09
CA ARG A 127 -4.99 -2.49 19.02
C ARG A 127 -3.91 -1.41 19.05
N GLN A 128 -2.64 -1.81 19.01
CA GLN A 128 -1.50 -0.92 19.20
C GLN A 128 -0.87 -0.48 17.88
N LEU A 129 -0.99 -1.29 16.82
CA LEU A 129 -0.55 -0.97 15.46
C LEU A 129 -1.76 -0.70 14.55
N ASP A 130 -2.72 0.12 15.02
CA ASP A 130 -3.89 0.51 14.22
C ASP A 130 -3.47 1.22 12.92
N PHE A 131 -3.93 0.67 11.79
CA PHE A 131 -3.55 1.13 10.45
C PHE A 131 -3.95 2.58 10.19
N SER A 132 -5.13 2.99 10.64
CA SER A 132 -5.67 4.33 10.38
C SER A 132 -4.86 5.39 11.14
N LYS A 133 -4.57 5.10 12.41
CA LYS A 133 -3.79 5.99 13.26
C LYS A 133 -2.32 6.04 12.86
N ILE A 134 -1.70 4.90 12.53
CA ILE A 134 -0.32 4.87 12.02
C ILE A 134 -0.19 5.68 10.74
N ARG A 135 -1.15 5.55 9.81
CA ARG A 135 -1.15 6.35 8.57
C ARG A 135 -1.29 7.85 8.87
N ALA A 136 -2.17 8.24 9.79
CA ALA A 136 -2.35 9.64 10.16
C ALA A 136 -1.08 10.21 10.82
N ASP A 137 -0.50 9.52 11.80
CA ASP A 137 0.73 9.97 12.48
C ASP A 137 1.92 10.07 11.50
N LEU A 138 2.11 9.06 10.63
CA LEU A 138 3.18 9.10 9.62
C LEU A 138 2.97 10.22 8.58
N ASN A 139 1.74 10.45 8.13
CA ASN A 139 1.44 11.53 7.20
C ASN A 139 1.68 12.92 7.84
N ASN A 140 1.28 13.11 9.10
CA ASN A 140 1.52 14.35 9.83
C ASN A 140 3.02 14.64 10.00
N VAL A 141 3.84 13.62 10.29
CA VAL A 141 5.31 13.82 10.31
C VAL A 141 5.85 14.15 8.92
N ASN A 142 5.26 13.61 7.86
CA ASN A 142 5.63 13.92 6.48
C ASN A 142 5.41 15.38 6.08
N GLU A 143 4.46 16.10 6.71
CA GLU A 143 4.21 17.52 6.44
C GLU A 143 5.42 18.43 6.75
N ALA A 144 6.34 17.97 7.61
CA ALA A 144 7.55 18.70 7.95
C ALA A 144 8.70 18.52 6.93
N PHE A 145 8.52 17.72 5.88
CA PHE A 145 9.55 17.46 4.87
C PHE A 145 9.31 18.25 3.58
N ASP A 146 10.37 18.52 2.82
CA ASP A 146 10.25 19.05 1.45
C ASP A 146 9.74 17.98 0.46
N GLU A 147 9.35 18.39 -0.75
CA GLU A 147 8.69 17.48 -1.72
C GLU A 147 9.55 16.25 -2.09
N ASP A 148 10.86 16.43 -2.27
CA ASP A 148 11.74 15.32 -2.66
C ASP A 148 12.02 14.36 -1.48
N THR A 149 12.14 14.89 -0.26
CA THR A 149 12.16 14.04 0.96
C THR A 149 10.83 13.31 1.13
N GLN A 150 9.69 13.99 0.99
CA GLN A 150 8.34 13.41 1.10
C GLN A 150 8.14 12.22 0.16
N ARG A 151 8.61 12.30 -1.10
CA ARG A 151 8.54 11.18 -2.07
C ARG A 151 9.28 9.94 -1.57
N GLY A 152 10.45 10.14 -0.94
CA GLY A 152 11.24 9.06 -0.36
C GLY A 152 10.57 8.43 0.86
N THR A 153 10.12 9.27 1.80
CA THR A 153 9.49 8.81 3.05
C THR A 153 8.10 8.19 2.80
N ASP A 154 7.31 8.69 1.84
CA ASP A 154 6.04 8.09 1.40
C ASP A 154 6.16 6.62 1.02
N ARG A 155 7.28 6.25 0.40
CA ARG A 155 7.56 4.86 0.05
C ARG A 155 7.80 4.01 1.30
N ILE A 156 8.49 4.56 2.30
CA ILE A 156 8.69 3.90 3.60
C ILE A 156 7.35 3.77 4.35
N ILE A 157 6.51 4.81 4.33
CA ILE A 157 5.13 4.78 4.89
C ILE A 157 4.33 3.64 4.24
N ARG A 158 4.35 3.51 2.91
CA ARG A 158 3.68 2.41 2.19
C ARG A 158 4.21 1.04 2.62
N ILE A 159 5.53 0.88 2.82
CA ILE A 159 6.15 -0.37 3.29
C ILE A 159 5.72 -0.71 4.72
N ILE A 160 5.76 0.26 5.66
CA ILE A 160 5.30 0.08 7.04
C ILE A 160 3.85 -0.43 7.08
N LEU A 161 2.97 0.24 6.33
CA LEU A 161 1.55 -0.12 6.27
C LEU A 161 1.32 -1.53 5.67
N GLN A 162 2.08 -1.90 4.63
CA GLN A 162 2.04 -3.26 4.08
C GLN A 162 2.54 -4.32 5.07
N ASP A 163 3.69 -4.09 5.71
CA ASP A 163 4.29 -5.04 6.65
C ASP A 163 3.39 -5.29 7.88
N ILE A 164 2.61 -4.30 8.33
CA ILE A 164 1.59 -4.47 9.38
C ILE A 164 0.48 -5.43 8.91
N THR A 165 -0.10 -5.20 7.72
CA THR A 165 -1.12 -6.10 7.17
C THR A 165 -0.58 -7.52 6.97
N GLU A 166 0.66 -7.66 6.51
CA GLU A 166 1.31 -8.96 6.35
C GLU A 166 1.62 -9.65 7.69
N LEU A 167 1.88 -8.90 8.76
CA LEU A 167 2.08 -9.40 10.12
C LEU A 167 0.78 -9.95 10.71
N GLU A 168 -0.34 -9.23 10.55
CA GLU A 168 -1.67 -9.71 10.98
C GLU A 168 -2.05 -11.02 10.28
N ALA A 169 -1.84 -11.09 8.97
CA ALA A 169 -2.06 -12.30 8.19
C ALA A 169 -1.19 -13.47 8.71
N ALA A 170 0.10 -13.23 8.99
CA ALA A 170 1.03 -14.25 9.47
C ALA A 170 0.71 -14.78 10.88
N ASN A 171 0.23 -13.92 11.78
CA ASN A 171 -0.15 -14.31 13.14
C ASN A 171 -1.39 -15.22 13.19
N THR A 172 -2.25 -15.19 12.17
CA THR A 172 -3.50 -15.97 12.14
C THR A 172 -3.27 -17.47 12.38
N GLN A 173 -3.66 -17.96 13.55
CA GLN A 173 -3.40 -19.32 14.01
C GLN A 173 -4.72 -20.06 14.28
N LYS A 174 -4.78 -21.34 13.89
CA LYS A 174 -5.95 -22.18 14.17
C LYS A 174 -5.97 -22.53 15.66
N PRO A 175 -7.10 -22.43 16.36
CA PRO A 175 -7.22 -22.83 17.76
C PRO A 175 -6.71 -24.25 17.98
N GLY A 176 -5.97 -24.47 19.07
CA GLY A 176 -5.43 -25.79 19.45
C GLY A 176 -4.28 -26.32 18.58
N ILE A 177 -3.88 -25.64 17.50
CA ILE A 177 -2.71 -26.03 16.69
C ILE A 177 -1.49 -25.18 17.11
N PRO A 178 -0.39 -25.80 17.59
CA PRO A 178 0.82 -25.05 17.94
C PRO A 178 1.51 -24.47 16.71
N ARG A 179 2.19 -23.35 16.92
CA ARG A 179 3.01 -22.64 15.93
C ARG A 179 4.30 -23.40 15.70
N SER A 180 4.57 -23.79 14.44
CA SER A 180 5.82 -24.42 14.06
C SER A 180 6.97 -23.41 13.97
N GLU A 181 8.21 -23.88 14.11
CA GLU A 181 9.43 -23.08 14.00
C GLU A 181 9.48 -22.24 12.72
N ARG A 182 9.09 -22.82 11.57
CA ARG A 182 9.01 -22.09 10.29
C ARG A 182 8.04 -20.90 10.36
N ARG A 183 6.90 -21.05 11.04
CA ARG A 183 5.93 -19.95 11.21
C ARG A 183 6.44 -18.89 12.16
N LEU A 184 7.09 -19.29 13.26
CA LEU A 184 7.75 -18.37 14.19
C LEU A 184 8.85 -17.57 13.48
N GLY A 185 9.70 -18.24 12.67
CA GLY A 185 10.74 -17.60 11.87
C GLY A 185 10.20 -16.58 10.87
N ILE A 186 9.11 -16.90 10.16
CA ILE A 186 8.43 -15.94 9.26
C ILE A 186 7.93 -14.72 10.03
N MET A 187 7.31 -14.90 11.19
CA MET A 187 6.78 -13.81 12.00
C MET A 187 7.89 -12.93 12.60
N ASN A 188 8.97 -13.53 13.10
CA ASN A 188 10.16 -12.80 13.56
C ASN A 188 10.85 -12.04 12.42
N ALA A 189 10.87 -12.60 11.20
CA ALA A 189 11.36 -11.90 10.01
C ALA A 189 10.48 -10.70 9.65
N LYS A 190 9.15 -10.84 9.67
CA LYS A 190 8.22 -9.71 9.44
C LYS A 190 8.35 -8.61 10.48
N LEU A 191 8.39 -8.95 11.77
CA LEU A 191 8.63 -7.98 12.84
C LEU A 191 10.00 -7.28 12.71
N THR A 192 11.01 -7.98 12.18
CA THR A 192 12.33 -7.38 11.92
C THR A 192 12.29 -6.42 10.74
N LYS A 193 11.60 -6.75 9.64
CA LYS A 193 11.37 -5.81 8.54
C LYS A 193 10.62 -4.56 8.99
N LEU A 194 9.51 -4.75 9.72
CA LEU A 194 8.70 -3.65 10.24
C LEU A 194 9.50 -2.75 11.20
N GLN A 195 10.31 -3.35 12.08
CA GLN A 195 11.26 -2.61 12.93
C GLN A 195 12.22 -1.77 12.06
N THR A 196 12.89 -2.38 11.09
CA THR A 196 13.83 -1.68 10.19
C THR A 196 13.14 -0.57 9.40
N ALA A 197 11.91 -0.77 8.91
CA ALA A 197 11.16 0.27 8.20
C ALA A 197 10.82 1.48 9.09
N PHE A 198 10.44 1.26 10.36
CA PHE A 198 10.28 2.34 11.33
C PHE A 198 11.61 3.02 11.69
N GLU A 199 12.70 2.26 11.86
CA GLU A 199 14.04 2.81 12.12
C GLU A 199 14.57 3.62 10.93
N ASP A 200 14.31 3.18 9.69
CA ASP A 200 14.69 3.88 8.47
C ASP A 200 13.87 5.18 8.29
N TYR A 201 12.56 5.15 8.57
CA TYR A 201 11.73 6.36 8.60
C TYR A 201 12.22 7.37 9.65
N LEU A 202 12.54 6.91 10.86
CA LEU A 202 13.00 7.76 11.95
C LEU A 202 14.42 8.32 11.77
N LYS A 203 15.16 7.96 10.71
CA LYS A 203 16.45 8.60 10.37
C LYS A 203 16.28 9.95 9.66
N PHE A 204 15.09 10.26 9.17
CA PHE A 204 14.77 11.54 8.53
C PHE A 204 14.40 12.64 9.55
N VAL A 205 14.34 12.34 10.86
CA VAL A 205 13.85 13.24 11.93
C VAL A 205 14.82 13.36 13.11
#